data_AF-A0AB36YSP7-F1
#
_entry.id   AF-A0AB36YSP7-F1
#
_cell.length_a   1.000
_cell.length_b   1.000
_cell.length_c   1.000
_cell.angle_alpha   90.00
_cell.angle_beta   90.00
_cell.angle_gamma   90.00
#
_symmetry.space_group_name_H-M   'P 1'
#
loop_
_entity.id
_entity.type
_entity.pdbx_description
1 polymer ?
#
loop_
_entity_poly.entity_id
_entity_poly.type
_entity_poly.pdbx_seq_one_letter_code
_entity_poly.pdbx_strand_id
1 'polypeptide(L)'
;MDHGSMAGMDHSKMAGMDHGSMAGMDHSKMAGMDHGSMAGMSKEMQSHPDSELNNPLVDMQTMTPTAKLDDPGIGLRNNGRRVLTYADLRSTFIDPDGREPSRNIELHLTGHMEKFAWSFDGIKFSDAAPLRLKYGERLRITLINDTMMTHPIHLHGMWSDLEDENGNFMVRKHTIDMPPGSKRSYRVTADALGRWAYHCHLMFHMETGMFREVRVDE
;
A
#
# COMPACT_ATOMS: atom_id res chain seq x y z
N MET A 1 33.59 46.73 19.87
CA MET A 1 33.20 47.34 21.16
C MET A 1 31.70 47.53 21.05
N ASP A 2 30.82 46.83 21.73
CA ASP A 2 30.85 46.24 23.07
C ASP A 2 29.82 45.07 23.12
N HIS A 3 30.16 44.00 23.82
CA HIS A 3 29.35 42.79 24.01
C HIS A 3 28.63 42.89 25.35
N GLY A 4 27.32 43.15 25.34
CA GLY A 4 26.47 43.15 26.53
C GLY A 4 26.01 41.76 26.92
N SER A 5 26.55 41.25 28.04
CA SER A 5 26.23 39.97 28.69
C SER A 5 24.80 39.88 29.23
N MET A 6 24.12 38.75 29.02
CA MET A 6 22.96 38.33 29.83
C MET A 6 23.33 37.08 30.60
N ALA A 7 23.38 37.22 31.92
CA ALA A 7 23.75 36.22 32.91
C ALA A 7 22.67 35.14 33.09
N GLY A 8 23.10 33.94 33.50
CA GLY A 8 22.29 32.74 33.64
C GLY A 8 21.17 32.84 34.67
N MET A 9 20.07 32.14 34.39
CA MET A 9 18.96 31.95 35.32
C MET A 9 19.30 30.85 36.34
N ASP A 10 19.16 31.20 37.62
CA ASP A 10 19.33 30.33 38.78
C ASP A 10 18.04 29.51 39.03
N HIS A 11 18.17 28.19 39.04
CA HIS A 11 17.07 27.23 39.24
C HIS A 11 16.85 26.84 40.72
N SER A 12 17.44 27.55 41.68
CA SER A 12 17.42 27.16 43.12
C SER A 12 16.12 27.44 43.89
N LYS A 13 14.99 27.77 43.23
CA LYS A 13 13.74 28.16 43.92
C LYS A 13 12.45 27.44 43.48
N MET A 14 12.50 26.12 43.26
CA MET A 14 11.29 25.28 43.17
C MET A 14 11.36 24.17 44.21
N ALA A 15 11.10 24.52 45.46
CA ALA A 15 10.96 23.57 46.56
C ALA A 15 9.48 23.31 46.86
N GLY A 16 9.07 22.04 46.85
CA GLY A 16 7.87 21.54 47.52
C GLY A 16 6.61 21.45 46.67
N MET A 17 6.45 20.36 45.91
CA MET A 17 5.13 19.82 45.61
C MET A 17 5.03 18.41 46.20
N ASP A 18 4.17 18.29 47.19
CA ASP A 18 3.82 17.08 47.93
C ASP A 18 3.02 16.11 47.04
N HIS A 19 3.50 14.88 46.87
CA HIS A 19 2.87 13.83 46.05
C HIS A 19 1.97 12.90 46.89
N GLY A 20 1.29 13.45 47.92
CA GLY A 20 0.55 12.66 48.92
C GLY A 20 -0.97 12.57 48.77
N SER A 21 -1.65 13.31 47.89
CA SER A 21 -3.13 13.37 47.92
C SER A 21 -3.81 13.51 46.55
N MET A 22 -3.93 12.41 45.81
CA MET A 22 -4.91 12.27 44.72
C MET A 22 -5.52 10.87 44.78
N ALA A 23 -6.26 10.59 45.85
CA ALA A 23 -7.09 9.39 45.95
C ALA A 23 -8.50 9.71 45.42
N GLY A 24 -8.92 8.96 44.39
CA GLY A 24 -10.32 8.82 43.99
C GLY A 24 -10.83 9.80 42.94
N MET A 25 -10.48 9.59 41.67
CA MET A 25 -11.34 10.01 40.56
C MET A 25 -12.19 8.81 40.13
N ASP A 26 -13.50 8.90 40.37
CA ASP A 26 -14.50 7.94 39.95
C ASP A 26 -14.80 8.11 38.45
N HIS A 27 -14.39 7.14 37.64
CA HIS A 27 -14.59 7.13 36.19
C HIS A 27 -15.96 6.57 35.75
N SER A 28 -16.86 6.24 36.69
CA SER A 28 -18.18 5.64 36.38
C SER A 28 -19.18 6.58 35.68
N LYS A 29 -18.83 7.87 35.49
CA LYS A 29 -19.71 8.88 34.89
C LYS A 29 -19.33 9.35 33.49
N MET A 30 -18.33 8.75 32.85
CA MET A 30 -18.05 8.99 31.42
C MET A 30 -18.91 8.06 30.55
N ALA A 31 -20.23 8.21 30.63
CA ALA A 31 -21.17 7.50 29.78
C ALA A 31 -21.37 8.29 28.47
N GLY A 32 -21.04 7.66 27.35
CA GLY A 32 -21.58 7.97 26.03
C GLY A 32 -21.00 9.20 25.33
N MET A 33 -19.76 9.09 24.83
CA MET A 33 -19.46 9.75 23.57
C MET A 33 -19.92 8.82 22.44
N ASP A 34 -21.08 9.15 21.86
CA ASP A 34 -21.62 8.50 20.67
C ASP A 34 -20.72 8.85 19.47
N HIS A 35 -19.90 7.89 19.05
CA HIS A 35 -19.04 8.00 17.87
C HIS A 35 -19.84 7.89 16.54
N GLY A 36 -21.17 7.81 16.58
CA GLY A 36 -22.03 7.62 15.41
C GLY A 36 -22.31 8.86 14.55
N SER A 37 -21.81 10.05 14.90
CA SER A 37 -22.19 11.31 14.23
C SER A 37 -21.09 12.01 13.42
N MET A 38 -20.01 11.30 13.06
CA MET A 38 -19.01 11.78 12.08
C MET A 38 -19.19 11.06 10.73
N ALA A 39 -20.42 10.99 10.23
CA ALA A 39 -20.76 10.47 8.92
C ALA A 39 -20.33 11.44 7.80
N GLY A 40 -19.01 11.54 7.57
CA GLY A 40 -18.51 12.43 6.52
C GLY A 40 -17.03 12.33 6.15
N MET A 41 -16.13 11.85 7.02
CA MET A 41 -14.68 11.80 6.71
C MET A 41 -13.89 10.69 7.44
N SER A 42 -14.39 9.45 7.47
CA SER A 42 -13.51 8.30 7.74
C SER A 42 -13.18 7.61 6.44
N LYS A 43 -12.06 7.98 5.80
CA LYS A 43 -11.33 6.95 5.04
C LYS A 43 -11.01 5.87 6.07
N GLU A 44 -11.70 4.74 6.01
CA GLU A 44 -11.37 3.60 6.86
C GLU A 44 -9.88 3.30 6.68
N MET A 45 -9.18 3.09 7.79
CA MET A 45 -7.76 2.77 7.76
C MET A 45 -7.57 1.47 6.97
N GLN A 46 -6.53 1.40 6.14
CA GLN A 46 -6.21 0.20 5.39
C GLN A 46 -5.96 -0.95 6.37
N SER A 47 -6.65 -2.08 6.15
CA SER A 47 -6.43 -3.32 6.89
C SER A 47 -5.19 -4.02 6.37
N HIS A 48 -4.52 -4.77 7.23
CA HIS A 48 -3.34 -5.57 6.90
C HIS A 48 -3.57 -7.05 7.24
N PRO A 49 -3.05 -8.00 6.44
CA PRO A 49 -3.07 -9.42 6.75
C PRO A 49 -2.39 -9.76 8.09
N ASP A 50 -2.90 -10.76 8.80
CA ASP A 50 -2.30 -11.25 10.06
C ASP A 50 -0.84 -11.70 9.89
N SER A 51 -0.44 -12.13 8.69
CA SER A 51 0.93 -12.53 8.35
C SER A 51 1.94 -11.38 8.41
N GLU A 52 1.49 -10.13 8.45
CA GLU A 52 2.36 -8.96 8.60
C GLU A 52 2.56 -8.55 10.06
N LEU A 53 1.65 -8.96 10.95
CA LEU A 53 1.68 -8.57 12.35
C LEU A 53 2.90 -9.20 13.06
N ASN A 54 3.73 -8.35 13.69
CA ASN A 54 4.98 -8.74 14.35
C ASN A 54 5.94 -9.53 13.42
N ASN A 55 5.84 -9.31 12.11
CA ASN A 55 6.69 -10.00 11.15
C ASN A 55 8.06 -9.29 11.05
N PRO A 56 9.17 -9.95 11.42
CA PRO A 56 10.50 -9.31 11.42
C PRO A 56 11.02 -8.99 10.01
N LEU A 57 10.29 -9.33 8.94
CA LEU A 57 10.61 -9.04 7.55
C LEU A 57 9.68 -7.98 6.93
N VAL A 58 8.84 -7.34 7.75
CA VAL A 58 7.98 -6.23 7.36
C VAL A 58 8.38 -5.04 8.23
N ASP A 59 8.95 -3.99 7.63
CA ASP A 59 9.40 -2.80 8.35
C ASP A 59 8.39 -1.64 8.34
N MET A 60 7.39 -1.70 7.46
CA MET A 60 6.41 -0.64 7.23
C MET A 60 5.05 -1.21 6.83
N GLN A 61 3.99 -0.45 7.13
CA GLN A 61 2.59 -0.71 6.77
C GLN A 61 1.90 0.62 6.45
N THR A 62 1.23 0.71 5.29
CA THR A 62 0.57 1.94 4.85
C THR A 62 -0.87 2.00 5.34
N MET A 63 -1.13 2.87 6.32
CA MET A 63 -2.48 3.02 6.88
C MET A 63 -3.47 3.77 5.99
N THR A 64 -2.99 4.65 5.09
CA THR A 64 -3.85 5.52 4.24
C THR A 64 -3.30 5.61 2.82
N PRO A 65 -3.31 4.50 2.05
CA PRO A 65 -2.73 4.51 0.71
C PRO A 65 -3.57 5.36 -0.25
N THR A 66 -2.93 5.85 -1.31
CA THR A 66 -3.55 6.71 -2.34
C THR A 66 -3.23 6.18 -3.74
N ALA A 67 -4.06 6.47 -4.75
CA ALA A 67 -3.84 5.89 -6.07
C ALA A 67 -2.58 6.40 -6.78
N LYS A 68 -2.24 7.67 -6.53
CA LYS A 68 -1.07 8.35 -7.11
C LYS A 68 -0.97 8.14 -8.62
N LEU A 69 -2.10 8.26 -9.32
CA LEU A 69 -2.16 8.09 -10.77
C LEU A 69 -1.65 9.34 -11.49
N ASP A 70 -1.87 10.51 -10.90
CA ASP A 70 -1.47 11.84 -11.35
C ASP A 70 -0.16 12.34 -10.70
N ASP A 71 0.47 11.53 -9.85
CA ASP A 71 1.72 11.88 -9.18
C ASP A 71 2.92 11.61 -10.11
N PRO A 72 3.75 12.62 -10.44
CA PRO A 72 5.00 12.43 -11.19
C PRO A 72 6.01 11.51 -10.50
N GLY A 73 5.91 11.34 -9.18
CA GLY A 73 6.84 10.53 -8.39
C GLY A 73 8.02 11.32 -7.81
N ILE A 74 8.78 10.65 -6.94
CA ILE A 74 9.90 11.26 -6.20
C ILE A 74 10.98 11.75 -7.19
N GLY A 75 11.45 12.99 -6.99
CA GLY A 75 12.48 13.61 -7.83
C GLY A 75 11.97 14.18 -9.17
N LEU A 76 10.72 13.91 -9.55
CA LEU A 76 10.12 14.40 -10.80
C LEU A 76 9.10 15.53 -10.60
N ARG A 77 8.68 15.79 -9.36
CA ARG A 77 7.79 16.91 -9.01
C ARG A 77 8.51 18.25 -9.16
N ASN A 78 7.81 19.26 -9.67
CA ASN A 78 8.25 20.65 -9.71
C ASN A 78 9.63 20.89 -10.38
N ASN A 79 10.02 20.04 -11.33
CA ASN A 79 11.33 20.11 -12.00
C ASN A 79 11.37 21.06 -13.22
N GLY A 80 10.32 21.88 -13.41
CA GLY A 80 10.19 22.81 -14.53
C GLY A 80 9.81 22.17 -15.87
N ARG A 81 9.50 20.86 -15.92
CA ARG A 81 9.05 20.14 -17.12
C ARG A 81 7.68 19.52 -16.90
N ARG A 82 6.95 19.28 -17.99
CA ARG A 82 5.76 18.40 -17.96
C ARG A 82 6.23 16.95 -17.87
N VAL A 83 5.86 16.28 -16.78
CA VAL A 83 6.08 14.84 -16.58
C VAL A 83 4.76 14.13 -16.86
N LEU A 84 4.77 13.13 -17.73
CA LEU A 84 3.60 12.31 -18.01
C LEU A 84 3.43 11.26 -16.92
N THR A 85 2.19 11.05 -16.51
CA THR A 85 1.80 10.18 -15.39
C THR A 85 0.85 9.09 -15.88
N TYR A 86 0.43 8.19 -14.99
CA TYR A 86 -0.60 7.20 -15.34
C TYR A 86 -1.94 7.87 -15.67
N ALA A 87 -2.25 9.02 -15.06
CA ALA A 87 -3.43 9.80 -15.37
C ALA A 87 -3.48 10.26 -16.84
N ASP A 88 -2.32 10.41 -17.51
CA ASP A 88 -2.24 10.77 -18.93
C ASP A 88 -2.38 9.56 -19.87
N LEU A 89 -2.22 8.32 -19.38
CA LEU A 89 -2.20 7.12 -20.22
C LEU A 89 -3.61 6.58 -20.48
N ARG A 90 -3.94 6.30 -21.75
CA ARG A 90 -5.18 5.63 -22.15
C ARG A 90 -4.91 4.59 -23.23
N SER A 91 -5.65 3.48 -23.17
CA SER A 91 -5.72 2.54 -24.31
C SER A 91 -6.52 3.14 -25.45
N THR A 92 -6.25 2.73 -26.69
CA THR A 92 -7.00 3.17 -27.90
C THR A 92 -8.35 2.47 -28.06
N PHE A 93 -8.72 1.63 -27.10
CA PHE A 93 -9.96 0.87 -27.03
C PHE A 93 -10.56 1.04 -25.63
N ILE A 94 -11.88 0.82 -25.53
CA ILE A 94 -12.61 0.76 -24.27
C ILE A 94 -12.43 -0.62 -23.59
N ASP A 95 -12.88 -0.78 -22.34
CA ASP A 95 -12.72 -2.04 -21.57
C ASP A 95 -13.01 -3.28 -22.46
N PRO A 96 -11.96 -4.06 -22.79
CA PRO A 96 -12.06 -5.11 -23.80
C PRO A 96 -12.81 -6.35 -23.32
N ASP A 97 -13.00 -6.52 -22.00
CA ASP A 97 -13.81 -7.61 -21.44
C ASP A 97 -15.23 -7.12 -21.12
N GLY A 98 -15.34 -5.93 -20.51
CA GLY A 98 -16.62 -5.28 -20.21
C GLY A 98 -17.46 -5.93 -19.11
N ARG A 99 -17.09 -7.13 -18.61
CA ARG A 99 -17.72 -7.74 -17.44
C ARG A 99 -17.16 -7.14 -16.15
N GLU A 100 -18.03 -6.99 -15.16
CA GLU A 100 -17.60 -6.66 -13.81
C GLU A 100 -16.81 -7.82 -13.18
N PRO A 101 -15.80 -7.54 -12.34
CA PRO A 101 -15.07 -8.57 -11.62
C PRO A 101 -15.96 -9.43 -10.72
N SER A 102 -15.80 -10.76 -10.78
CA SER A 102 -16.51 -11.72 -9.93
C SER A 102 -16.01 -11.72 -8.48
N ARG A 103 -14.74 -11.35 -8.27
CA ARG A 103 -14.11 -11.24 -6.95
C ARG A 103 -12.89 -10.31 -6.97
N ASN A 104 -12.47 -9.91 -5.78
CA ASN A 104 -11.26 -9.12 -5.55
C ASN A 104 -10.19 -9.98 -4.87
N ILE A 105 -8.93 -9.76 -5.26
CA ILE A 105 -7.74 -10.23 -4.55
C ILE A 105 -6.97 -8.97 -4.13
N GLU A 106 -6.83 -8.75 -2.84
CA GLU A 106 -5.96 -7.68 -2.32
C GLU A 106 -4.62 -8.31 -1.92
N LEU A 107 -3.52 -7.68 -2.31
CA LEU A 107 -2.16 -8.10 -1.97
C LEU A 107 -1.35 -6.89 -1.52
N HIS A 108 -0.58 -7.11 -0.47
CA HIS A 108 0.29 -6.10 0.12
C HIS A 108 1.72 -6.35 -0.33
N LEU A 109 2.37 -5.37 -0.92
CA LEU A 109 3.79 -5.41 -1.24
C LEU A 109 4.54 -5.06 0.02
N THR A 110 5.19 -6.05 0.62
CA THR A 110 5.85 -5.91 1.91
C THR A 110 7.35 -6.12 1.77
N GLY A 111 8.11 -5.61 2.73
CA GLY A 111 9.52 -5.91 2.81
C GLY A 111 10.24 -5.27 3.98
N HIS A 112 11.55 -5.44 3.98
CA HIS A 112 12.45 -4.90 4.99
C HIS A 112 13.73 -4.43 4.33
N MET A 113 14.04 -3.13 4.45
CA MET A 113 15.19 -2.51 3.79
C MET A 113 16.52 -3.10 4.26
N GLU A 114 16.77 -3.15 5.59
CA GLU A 114 18.06 -3.60 6.13
C GLU A 114 18.32 -5.10 5.92
N LYS A 115 17.28 -5.94 6.10
CA LYS A 115 17.35 -7.39 5.86
C LYS A 115 17.23 -7.77 4.39
N PHE A 116 16.90 -6.79 3.55
CA PHE A 116 16.70 -6.92 2.12
C PHE A 116 15.77 -8.09 1.76
N ALA A 117 14.61 -8.12 2.43
CA ALA A 117 13.57 -9.12 2.22
C ALA A 117 12.36 -8.48 1.54
N TRP A 118 11.79 -9.15 0.55
CA TRP A 118 10.69 -8.64 -0.25
C TRP A 118 9.65 -9.75 -0.44
N SER A 119 8.37 -9.41 -0.32
CA SER A 119 7.29 -10.41 -0.33
C SER A 119 5.95 -9.80 -0.71
N PHE A 120 4.96 -10.67 -0.92
CA PHE A 120 3.55 -10.28 -0.87
C PHE A 120 2.97 -10.73 0.48
N ASP A 121 2.17 -9.89 1.14
CA ASP A 121 1.45 -10.14 2.39
C ASP A 121 2.34 -10.60 3.55
N GLY A 122 3.61 -10.17 3.58
CA GLY A 122 4.60 -10.65 4.54
C GLY A 122 5.07 -12.10 4.32
N ILE A 123 4.60 -12.78 3.27
CA ILE A 123 4.87 -14.19 2.99
C ILE A 123 5.85 -14.32 1.81
N LYS A 124 7.01 -14.91 2.07
CA LYS A 124 8.05 -15.16 1.05
C LYS A 124 7.58 -16.18 0.04
N PHE A 125 8.08 -16.12 -1.19
CA PHE A 125 7.70 -17.05 -2.25
C PHE A 125 7.83 -18.53 -1.87
N SER A 126 8.88 -18.93 -1.13
CA SER A 126 9.08 -20.32 -0.69
C SER A 126 7.93 -20.89 0.13
N ASP A 127 7.19 -20.02 0.81
CA ASP A 127 6.12 -20.38 1.75
C ASP A 127 4.73 -20.02 1.19
N ALA A 128 4.69 -19.42 0.01
CA ALA A 128 3.49 -18.86 -0.58
C ALA A 128 2.69 -19.90 -1.38
N ALA A 129 1.39 -20.00 -1.07
CA ALA A 129 0.47 -20.72 -1.94
C ALA A 129 0.27 -19.97 -3.28
N PRO A 130 0.04 -20.69 -4.40
CA PRO A 130 -0.31 -20.05 -5.65
C PRO A 130 -1.63 -19.27 -5.56
N LEU A 131 -1.69 -18.13 -6.25
CA LEU A 131 -2.95 -17.44 -6.52
C LEU A 131 -3.72 -18.26 -7.56
N ARG A 132 -4.77 -18.92 -7.13
CA ARG A 132 -5.60 -19.75 -8.02
C ARG A 132 -6.68 -18.92 -8.67
N LEU A 133 -6.76 -19.01 -9.99
CA LEU A 133 -7.78 -18.41 -10.82
C LEU A 133 -8.52 -19.52 -11.58
N LYS A 134 -9.81 -19.30 -11.86
CA LYS A 134 -10.62 -20.14 -12.72
C LYS A 134 -10.60 -19.59 -14.14
N TYR A 135 -10.37 -20.45 -15.12
CA TYR A 135 -10.37 -20.06 -16.53
C TYR A 135 -11.68 -19.35 -16.93
N GLY A 136 -11.54 -18.22 -17.62
CA GLY A 136 -12.64 -17.35 -18.05
C GLY A 136 -13.19 -16.42 -16.98
N GLU A 137 -12.76 -16.53 -15.71
CA GLU A 137 -13.16 -15.57 -14.68
C GLU A 137 -12.52 -14.20 -14.92
N ARG A 138 -13.24 -13.15 -14.52
CA ARG A 138 -12.74 -11.77 -14.48
C ARG A 138 -12.60 -11.39 -13.02
N LEU A 139 -11.42 -11.01 -12.59
CA LEU A 139 -11.17 -10.62 -11.20
C LEU A 139 -10.52 -9.23 -11.14
N ARG A 140 -10.56 -8.62 -9.97
CA ARG A 140 -9.80 -7.42 -9.65
C ARG A 140 -8.65 -7.80 -8.75
N ILE A 141 -7.44 -7.38 -9.12
CA ILE A 141 -6.28 -7.42 -8.23
C ILE A 141 -6.06 -6.00 -7.72
N THR A 142 -5.98 -5.86 -6.41
CA THR A 142 -5.67 -4.61 -5.72
C THR A 142 -4.33 -4.76 -5.04
N LEU A 143 -3.40 -3.87 -5.35
CA LEU A 143 -2.08 -3.85 -4.76
C LEU A 143 -1.95 -2.66 -3.82
N ILE A 144 -1.36 -2.90 -2.66
CA ILE A 144 -1.02 -1.87 -1.69
C ILE A 144 0.48 -1.93 -1.48
N ASN A 145 1.19 -0.83 -1.70
CA ASN A 145 2.62 -0.79 -1.48
C ASN A 145 2.94 -0.34 -0.05
N ASP A 146 3.27 -1.30 0.81
CA ASP A 146 3.65 -1.10 2.20
C ASP A 146 5.14 -0.85 2.40
N THR A 147 5.88 -0.65 1.32
CA THR A 147 7.32 -0.39 1.37
C THR A 147 7.64 1.07 1.07
N MET A 148 8.89 1.43 1.34
CA MET A 148 9.46 2.73 0.97
C MET A 148 10.05 2.77 -0.45
N MET A 149 9.90 1.70 -1.25
CA MET A 149 10.43 1.61 -2.62
C MET A 149 9.34 1.47 -3.67
N THR A 150 9.65 1.83 -4.92
CA THR A 150 8.75 1.55 -6.04
C THR A 150 8.85 0.10 -6.45
N HIS A 151 7.73 -0.51 -6.82
CA HIS A 151 7.68 -1.90 -7.29
C HIS A 151 6.88 -2.02 -8.59
N PRO A 152 7.55 -2.17 -9.74
CA PRO A 152 6.86 -2.52 -10.98
C PRO A 152 6.42 -3.98 -10.92
N ILE A 153 5.15 -4.24 -10.68
CA ILE A 153 4.61 -5.58 -10.56
C ILE A 153 4.16 -6.10 -11.93
N HIS A 154 4.68 -7.26 -12.32
CA HIS A 154 4.48 -7.87 -13.62
C HIS A 154 3.73 -9.19 -13.49
N LEU A 155 2.67 -9.33 -14.29
CA LEU A 155 1.88 -10.55 -14.44
C LEU A 155 2.15 -11.17 -15.81
N HIS A 156 2.60 -12.43 -15.81
CA HIS A 156 2.78 -13.21 -17.03
C HIS A 156 1.45 -13.76 -17.54
N GLY A 157 1.38 -14.04 -18.84
CA GLY A 157 0.28 -14.76 -19.49
C GLY A 157 -1.00 -13.96 -19.71
N MET A 158 -1.28 -12.94 -18.90
CA MET A 158 -2.53 -12.17 -18.93
C MET A 158 -2.26 -10.67 -18.87
N TRP A 159 -3.29 -9.87 -19.18
CA TRP A 159 -3.22 -8.42 -19.13
C TRP A 159 -3.74 -7.85 -17.81
N SER A 160 -3.13 -6.75 -17.38
CA SER A 160 -3.58 -5.88 -16.30
C SER A 160 -4.29 -4.67 -16.90
N ASP A 161 -5.61 -4.64 -16.75
CA ASP A 161 -6.45 -3.53 -17.17
C ASP A 161 -6.59 -2.53 -16.01
N LEU A 162 -5.72 -1.53 -15.97
CA LEU A 162 -5.61 -0.56 -14.87
C LEU A 162 -6.90 0.24 -14.69
N GLU A 163 -7.30 0.44 -13.43
CA GLU A 163 -8.47 1.23 -13.05
C GLU A 163 -8.09 2.56 -12.40
N ASP A 164 -8.99 3.54 -12.48
CA ASP A 164 -8.96 4.74 -11.63
C ASP A 164 -9.58 4.49 -10.24
N GLU A 165 -9.60 5.50 -9.38
CA GLU A 165 -10.18 5.42 -8.03
C GLU A 165 -11.69 5.11 -8.00
N ASN A 166 -12.38 5.31 -9.12
CA ASN A 166 -13.81 5.00 -9.27
C ASN A 166 -14.04 3.63 -9.92
N GLY A 167 -12.97 2.87 -10.21
CA GLY A 167 -13.04 1.57 -10.87
C GLY A 167 -13.17 1.64 -12.40
N ASN A 168 -13.01 2.81 -13.02
CA ASN A 168 -13.10 2.94 -14.47
C ASN A 168 -11.83 2.46 -15.15
N PHE A 169 -11.96 1.73 -16.26
CA PHE A 169 -10.82 1.32 -17.08
C PHE A 169 -10.03 2.52 -17.63
N MET A 170 -8.71 2.47 -17.48
CA MET A 170 -7.79 3.49 -17.98
C MET A 170 -6.93 2.98 -19.13
N VAL A 171 -6.10 1.97 -18.87
CA VAL A 171 -5.09 1.49 -19.81
C VAL A 171 -4.75 0.02 -19.54
N ARG A 172 -4.56 -0.74 -20.62
CA ARG A 172 -4.07 -2.11 -20.60
C ARG A 172 -2.54 -2.14 -20.57
N LYS A 173 -1.97 -2.86 -19.61
CA LYS A 173 -0.52 -3.10 -19.46
C LYS A 173 -0.26 -4.53 -18.97
N HIS A 174 0.99 -4.98 -19.02
CA HIS A 174 1.41 -6.23 -18.36
C HIS A 174 2.23 -5.98 -17.08
N THR A 175 2.64 -4.72 -16.84
CA THR A 175 3.42 -4.32 -15.67
C THR A 175 2.87 -3.02 -15.11
N ILE A 176 2.54 -3.04 -13.82
CA ILE A 176 1.97 -1.93 -13.06
C ILE A 176 3.01 -1.43 -12.07
N ASP A 177 3.56 -0.24 -12.31
CA ASP A 177 4.37 0.47 -11.30
C ASP A 177 3.56 0.66 -10.01
N MET A 178 4.23 0.63 -8.86
CA MET A 178 3.61 0.83 -7.55
C MET A 178 4.51 1.74 -6.72
N PRO A 179 4.28 3.06 -6.69
CA PRO A 179 5.01 3.97 -5.84
C PRO A 179 4.82 3.66 -4.34
N PRO A 180 5.74 4.09 -3.45
CA PRO A 180 5.60 3.91 -2.01
C PRO A 180 4.26 4.42 -1.46
N GLY A 181 3.61 3.65 -0.58
CA GLY A 181 2.34 4.03 0.05
C GLY A 181 1.18 4.25 -0.92
N SER A 182 1.21 3.60 -2.08
CA SER A 182 0.14 3.70 -3.09
C SER A 182 -0.77 2.47 -3.07
N LYS A 183 -2.00 2.66 -3.55
CA LYS A 183 -2.98 1.59 -3.80
C LYS A 183 -3.41 1.63 -5.26
N ARG A 184 -3.24 0.55 -6.02
CA ARG A 184 -3.72 0.48 -7.41
C ARG A 184 -4.51 -0.79 -7.62
N SER A 185 -5.62 -0.68 -8.34
CA SER A 185 -6.40 -1.83 -8.76
C SER A 185 -6.36 -1.97 -10.28
N TYR A 186 -6.43 -3.22 -10.73
CA TYR A 186 -6.57 -3.55 -12.13
C TYR A 186 -7.36 -4.83 -12.29
N ARG A 187 -8.04 -4.95 -13.42
CA ARG A 187 -8.82 -6.13 -13.76
C ARG A 187 -7.96 -7.12 -14.55
N VAL A 188 -8.18 -8.41 -14.32
CA VAL A 188 -7.52 -9.51 -15.02
C VAL A 188 -8.57 -10.48 -15.51
N THR A 189 -8.53 -10.83 -16.80
CA THR A 189 -9.29 -11.94 -17.37
C THR A 189 -8.38 -13.15 -17.39
N ALA A 190 -8.78 -14.23 -16.73
CA ALA A 190 -8.00 -15.46 -16.68
C ALA A 190 -8.21 -16.27 -17.97
N ASP A 191 -7.61 -15.82 -19.08
CA ASP A 191 -7.76 -16.39 -20.43
C ASP A 191 -6.58 -17.26 -20.88
N ALA A 192 -5.61 -17.48 -20.01
CA ALA A 192 -4.42 -18.28 -20.28
C ALA A 192 -4.28 -19.41 -19.24
N LEU A 193 -4.61 -20.65 -19.63
CA LEU A 193 -4.43 -21.84 -18.78
C LEU A 193 -2.96 -22.08 -18.43
N GLY A 194 -2.69 -22.54 -17.22
CA GLY A 194 -1.35 -22.96 -16.79
C GLY A 194 -0.83 -22.24 -15.56
N ARG A 195 0.50 -22.15 -15.45
CA ARG A 195 1.21 -21.55 -14.33
C ARG A 195 2.00 -20.34 -14.82
N TRP A 196 1.76 -19.20 -14.21
CA TRP A 196 2.30 -17.92 -14.61
C TRP A 196 3.04 -17.26 -13.46
N ALA A 197 4.18 -16.66 -13.77
CA ALA A 197 4.92 -15.88 -12.81
C ALA A 197 4.20 -14.56 -12.54
N TYR A 198 4.17 -14.15 -11.28
CA TYR A 198 3.62 -12.87 -10.85
C TYR A 198 4.53 -12.25 -9.82
N HIS A 199 5.24 -11.17 -10.19
CA HIS A 199 6.41 -10.75 -9.43
C HIS A 199 6.79 -9.29 -9.63
N CYS A 200 7.61 -8.76 -8.74
CA CYS A 200 8.26 -7.48 -8.95
C CYS A 200 9.29 -7.59 -10.09
N HIS A 201 9.35 -6.59 -10.95
CA HIS A 201 10.24 -6.53 -12.11
C HIS A 201 11.60 -5.89 -11.76
N LEU A 202 11.80 -5.49 -10.50
CA LEU A 202 13.14 -5.24 -9.96
C LEU A 202 13.76 -6.59 -9.59
N MET A 203 14.80 -6.97 -10.33
CA MET A 203 15.39 -8.33 -10.28
C MET A 203 15.70 -8.80 -8.86
N PHE A 204 16.32 -7.94 -8.05
CA PHE A 204 16.67 -8.29 -6.68
C PHE A 204 15.45 -8.48 -5.77
N HIS A 205 14.34 -7.77 -6.00
CA HIS A 205 13.11 -7.96 -5.22
C HIS A 205 12.42 -9.27 -5.60
N MET A 206 12.42 -9.60 -6.89
CA MET A 206 11.96 -10.89 -7.40
C MET A 206 12.75 -12.05 -6.75
N GLU A 207 14.08 -11.98 -6.84
CA GLU A 207 14.99 -13.05 -6.41
C GLU A 207 14.90 -13.35 -4.91
N THR A 208 14.66 -12.31 -4.10
CA THR A 208 14.61 -12.40 -2.64
C THR A 208 13.20 -12.67 -2.08
N GLY A 209 12.18 -12.78 -2.95
CA GLY A 209 10.89 -13.39 -2.59
C GLY A 209 9.62 -12.64 -2.97
N MET A 210 9.69 -11.45 -3.61
CA MET A 210 8.49 -10.74 -4.11
C MET A 210 8.02 -11.38 -5.42
N PHE A 211 7.53 -12.62 -5.26
CA PHE A 211 7.09 -13.51 -6.31
C PHE A 211 5.90 -14.34 -5.81
N ARG A 212 4.97 -14.62 -6.73
CA ARG A 212 3.85 -15.55 -6.59
C ARG A 212 3.72 -16.38 -7.85
N GLU A 213 3.32 -17.64 -7.69
CA GLU A 213 2.74 -18.41 -8.79
C GLU A 213 1.27 -17.99 -8.93
N VAL A 214 0.85 -17.62 -10.13
CA VAL A 214 -0.57 -17.59 -10.50
C VAL A 214 -0.88 -18.87 -11.25
N ARG A 215 -1.93 -19.59 -10.85
CA ARG A 215 -2.36 -20.82 -11.49
C ARG A 215 -3.77 -20.65 -12.03
N VAL A 216 -3.94 -20.88 -13.33
CA VAL A 216 -5.25 -20.83 -14.00
C VAL A 216 -5.67 -22.26 -14.31
N ASP A 217 -6.69 -22.72 -13.58
CA ASP A 217 -7.29 -24.06 -13.69
C ASP A 217 -8.72 -23.95 -14.30
N GLU A 218 -9.29 -25.05 -14.82
CA GLU A 218 -10.65 -25.09 -15.41
C GLU A 218 -11.79 -24.96 -14.38
#